data_AF-X0W0U5-F1
#
_entry.id   AF-X0W0U5-F1
#
_cell.length_a   1.000
_cell.length_b   1.000
_cell.length_c   1.000
_cell.angle_alpha   90.00
_cell.angle_beta   90.00
_cell.angle_gamma   90.00
#
_symmetry.space_group_name_H-M   'P 1'
#
loop_
_entity.id
_entity.type
_entity.pdbx_description
1 polymer ?
#
loop_
_entity_poly.entity_id
_entity_poly.type
_entity_poly.pdbx_seq_one_letter_code
_entity_poly.pdbx_strand_id
1 'polypeptide(L)'
;MNFDKYQNQITYPVKPKHPGRTADDATLDAYAVVRDEWLCERGEYRNEDARLTNLFKQDAFEELGISENPKREKLYEIAWELGHGHGLSEVWWHMVDLEPLIRSKQ
;
A
#
# COMPACT_ATOMS: atom_id res chain seq x y z
N MET A 1 3.33 14.26 11.44
CA MET A 1 3.87 13.07 10.74
C MET A 1 4.86 13.43 9.60
N ASN A 2 5.94 12.66 9.44
CA ASN A 2 6.86 12.74 8.28
C ASN A 2 6.54 11.60 7.29
N PHE A 3 6.02 11.93 6.10
CA PHE A 3 5.51 10.95 5.14
C PHE A 3 6.60 10.26 4.31
N ASP A 4 7.79 10.84 4.22
CA ASP A 4 8.90 10.26 3.44
C ASP A 4 9.35 8.90 4.00
N LYS A 5 9.10 8.67 5.31
CA LYS A 5 9.35 7.39 5.99
C LYS A 5 8.58 6.22 5.38
N TYR A 6 7.43 6.48 4.75
CA TYR A 6 6.53 5.45 4.23
C TYR A 6 6.64 5.26 2.72
N GLN A 7 7.61 5.90 2.07
CA GLN A 7 7.84 5.72 0.64
C GLN A 7 8.57 4.40 0.38
N ASN A 8 8.00 3.59 -0.50
CA ASN A 8 8.63 2.36 -0.95
C ASN A 8 9.89 2.68 -1.76
N GLN A 9 11.04 2.22 -1.27
CA GLN A 9 12.33 2.43 -1.92
C GLN A 9 12.63 1.37 -2.99
N ILE A 10 11.85 0.28 -3.03
CA ILE A 10 11.93 -0.72 -4.09
C ILE A 10 11.30 -0.12 -5.34
N THR A 11 11.99 -0.20 -6.48
CA THR A 11 11.44 0.27 -7.75
C THR A 11 10.39 -0.72 -8.26
N TYR A 12 9.26 -0.23 -8.78
CA TYR A 12 8.24 -1.11 -9.36
C TYR A 12 8.81 -1.85 -10.58
N PRO A 13 8.78 -3.20 -10.60
CA PRO A 13 9.44 -3.97 -11.65
C PRO A 13 8.67 -3.89 -12.97
N VAL A 14 9.43 -3.72 -14.06
CA VAL A 14 8.87 -3.56 -15.41
C VAL A 14 8.32 -4.91 -15.90
N LYS A 15 7.04 -4.91 -16.28
CA LYS A 15 6.39 -6.14 -16.79
C LYS A 15 7.05 -6.59 -18.09
N PRO A 16 7.51 -7.86 -18.20
CA PRO A 16 8.06 -8.38 -19.44
C PRO A 16 6.99 -8.44 -20.54
N LYS A 17 7.41 -8.18 -21.78
CA LYS A 17 6.53 -8.21 -22.93
C LYS A 17 6.21 -9.66 -23.31
N HIS A 18 4.93 -9.98 -23.42
CA HIS A 18 4.52 -11.31 -23.88
C HIS A 18 4.94 -11.54 -25.34
N PRO A 19 5.47 -12.73 -25.70
CA PRO A 19 5.97 -13.01 -27.05
C PRO A 19 4.89 -13.16 -28.14
N GLY A 20 3.64 -12.79 -27.87
CA GLY A 20 2.51 -12.97 -28.79
C GLY A 20 1.97 -14.41 -28.87
N ARG A 21 0.97 -14.64 -29.73
CA ARG A 21 0.25 -15.92 -29.86
C ARG A 21 0.95 -16.94 -30.78
N THR A 22 1.79 -16.47 -31.70
CA THR A 22 2.48 -17.28 -32.71
C THR A 22 3.92 -17.61 -32.34
N ALA A 23 4.29 -17.40 -31.07
CA ALA A 23 5.61 -17.73 -30.56
C ALA A 23 5.84 -19.25 -30.57
N ASP A 24 7.08 -19.67 -30.78
CA ASP A 24 7.46 -21.07 -30.60
C ASP A 24 7.55 -21.45 -29.12
N ASP A 25 7.55 -22.75 -28.84
CA ASP A 25 7.58 -23.28 -27.47
C ASP A 25 8.83 -22.83 -26.71
N ALA A 26 9.98 -22.74 -27.38
CA ALA A 26 11.23 -22.27 -26.78
C ALA A 26 11.14 -20.81 -26.30
N THR A 27 10.50 -19.93 -27.09
CA THR A 27 10.27 -18.53 -26.72
C THR A 27 9.27 -18.42 -25.58
N LEU A 28 8.24 -19.28 -25.53
CA LEU A 28 7.28 -19.32 -24.44
C LEU A 28 7.93 -19.78 -23.12
N ASP A 29 8.80 -20.79 -23.18
CA ASP A 29 9.55 -21.28 -22.02
C ASP A 29 10.52 -20.22 -21.49
N ALA A 30 11.26 -19.55 -22.39
CA ALA A 30 12.12 -18.43 -22.03
C ALA A 30 11.33 -17.27 -21.39
N TYR A 31 10.14 -16.96 -21.91
CA TYR A 31 9.25 -15.96 -21.31
C TYR A 31 8.74 -16.40 -19.93
N ALA A 32 8.45 -17.68 -19.71
CA ALA A 32 7.98 -18.18 -18.43
C ALA A 32 9.00 -17.93 -17.31
N VAL A 33 10.30 -18.14 -17.58
CA VAL A 33 11.38 -17.85 -16.63
C VAL A 33 11.40 -16.37 -16.26
N VAL A 34 11.45 -15.48 -17.26
CA VAL A 34 11.48 -14.02 -17.04
C VAL A 34 10.21 -13.52 -16.35
N ARG A 35 9.05 -14.12 -16.68
CA ARG A 35 7.77 -13.82 -16.02
C ARG A 35 7.82 -14.19 -14.54
N ASP A 36 8.38 -15.34 -14.20
CA ASP A 36 8.40 -15.83 -12.82
C ASP A 36 9.35 -14.99 -11.96
N GLU A 37 10.49 -14.55 -12.51
CA GLU A 37 11.36 -13.54 -11.89
C GLU A 37 10.60 -12.23 -11.63
N TRP A 38 9.92 -11.68 -12.65
CA TRP A 38 9.10 -10.47 -12.50
C TRP A 38 7.99 -10.62 -11.44
N LEU A 39 7.35 -11.79 -11.37
CA LEU A 39 6.33 -12.08 -10.36
C LEU A 39 6.91 -12.05 -8.95
N CYS A 40 8.14 -12.55 -8.78
CA CYS A 40 8.87 -12.52 -7.51
C CYS A 40 9.17 -11.07 -7.08
N GLU A 41 9.83 -10.29 -7.94
CA GLU A 41 10.17 -8.88 -7.68
C GLU A 41 8.91 -8.05 -7.39
N ARG A 42 7.83 -8.30 -8.13
CA ARG A 42 6.55 -7.61 -7.91
C ARG A 42 5.93 -8.00 -6.57
N GLY A 43 6.14 -9.25 -6.13
CA GLY A 43 5.76 -9.73 -4.81
C GLY A 43 6.51 -8.98 -3.71
N GLU A 44 7.83 -8.83 -3.84
CA GLU A 44 8.67 -8.08 -2.90
C GLU A 44 8.24 -6.62 -2.78
N TYR A 45 8.04 -5.94 -3.92
CA TYR A 45 7.53 -4.57 -3.93
C TYR A 45 6.21 -4.45 -3.16
N ARG A 46 5.25 -5.35 -3.43
CA ARG A 46 3.92 -5.33 -2.79
C ARG A 46 3.99 -5.63 -1.29
N ASN A 47 4.86 -6.55 -0.89
CA ASN A 47 5.04 -6.89 0.52
C ASN A 47 5.61 -5.68 1.29
N GLU A 48 6.57 -4.98 0.69
CA GLU A 48 7.13 -3.77 1.30
C GLU A 48 6.10 -2.64 1.36
N ASP A 49 5.33 -2.43 0.29
CA ASP A 49 4.25 -1.44 0.25
C ASP A 49 3.19 -1.70 1.34
N ALA A 50 2.80 -2.96 1.52
CA ALA A 50 1.90 -3.37 2.59
C ALA A 50 2.51 -3.17 3.98
N ARG A 51 3.81 -3.44 4.15
CA ARG A 51 4.53 -3.21 5.41
C ARG A 51 4.56 -1.73 5.77
N LEU A 52 4.88 -0.86 4.80
CA LEU A 52 4.94 0.59 4.98
C LEU A 52 3.56 1.19 5.26
N THR A 53 2.52 0.72 4.57
CA THR A 53 1.13 1.11 4.82
C THR A 53 0.69 0.73 6.23
N ASN A 54 1.02 -0.48 6.69
CA ASN A 54 0.72 -0.90 8.07
C ASN A 54 1.49 -0.07 9.11
N LEU A 55 2.75 0.27 8.83
CA LEU A 55 3.56 1.12 9.71
C LEU A 55 2.96 2.54 9.80
N PHE A 56 2.57 3.13 8.66
CA PHE A 56 1.84 4.41 8.63
C PHE A 56 0.58 4.34 9.48
N LYS A 57 -0.22 3.30 9.31
CA LYS A 57 -1.47 3.11 10.07
C LYS A 57 -1.22 3.05 11.58
N GLN A 58 -0.20 2.31 12.02
CA GLN A 58 0.17 2.19 13.43
C GLN A 58 0.64 3.54 13.99
N ASP A 59 1.59 4.19 13.33
CA ASP A 59 2.10 5.51 13.72
C ASP A 59 0.96 6.54 13.77
N ALA A 60 0.00 6.47 12.84
CA ALA A 60 -1.13 7.39 12.79
C ALA A 60 -2.10 7.19 13.97
N PHE A 61 -2.34 5.93 14.38
CA PHE A 61 -3.15 5.65 15.56
C PHE A 61 -2.48 6.13 16.86
N GLU A 62 -1.16 6.00 16.95
CA GLU A 62 -0.37 6.50 18.08
C GLU A 62 -0.34 8.03 18.12
N GLU A 63 -0.07 8.70 16.99
CA GLU A 63 0.00 10.16 16.89
C GLU A 63 -1.35 10.83 17.21
N LEU A 64 -2.46 10.19 16.83
CA LEU A 64 -3.81 10.63 17.21
C LEU A 64 -4.24 10.20 18.62
N GLY A 65 -3.47 9.34 19.30
CA GLY A 65 -3.84 8.82 20.62
C GLY A 65 -5.14 8.01 20.61
N ILE A 66 -5.34 7.19 19.57
CA ILE A 66 -6.52 6.34 19.36
C ILE A 66 -6.18 4.85 19.23
N SER A 67 -4.95 4.42 19.56
CA SER A 67 -4.50 3.02 19.47
C SER A 67 -5.41 2.02 20.18
N GLU A 68 -6.01 2.40 21.30
CA GLU A 68 -6.94 1.55 22.05
C GLU A 68 -8.41 1.75 21.65
N ASN A 69 -8.71 2.71 20.77
CA ASN A 69 -10.09 2.97 20.36
C ASN A 69 -10.60 1.82 19.46
N PRO A 70 -11.73 1.18 19.78
CA PRO A 70 -12.27 0.07 18.98
C PRO A 70 -12.71 0.49 17.57
N LYS A 71 -12.92 1.80 17.34
CA LYS A 71 -13.34 2.37 16.05
C LYS A 71 -12.16 2.85 15.19
N ARG A 72 -10.91 2.74 15.66
CA ARG A 72 -9.73 3.26 14.95
C ARG A 72 -9.56 2.67 13.54
N GLU A 73 -9.79 1.36 13.39
CA GLU A 73 -9.68 0.68 12.10
C GLU A 73 -10.77 1.19 11.15
N LYS A 74 -11.98 1.44 11.66
CA LYS A 74 -13.06 1.99 10.83
C LYS A 74 -12.78 3.42 10.38
N LEU A 75 -12.20 4.23 11.25
CA LEU A 75 -11.74 5.57 10.89
C LEU A 75 -10.68 5.52 9.78
N TYR A 76 -9.69 4.61 9.92
CA TYR A 76 -8.67 4.43 8.89
C TYR A 76 -9.26 3.97 7.56
N GLU A 77 -10.15 2.99 7.56
CA GLU A 77 -10.84 2.53 6.33
C GLU A 77 -11.51 3.70 5.60
N ILE A 78 -12.25 4.55 6.32
CA ILE A 78 -12.94 5.69 5.71
C ILE A 78 -11.91 6.70 5.17
N ALA A 79 -10.88 7.03 5.95
CA ALA A 79 -9.85 7.95 5.52
C ALA A 79 -9.06 7.44 4.31
N TRP A 80 -8.81 6.13 4.25
CA TRP A 80 -8.16 5.48 3.12
C TRP A 80 -8.98 5.67 1.84
N GLU A 81 -10.26 5.28 1.86
CA GLU A 81 -11.16 5.43 0.71
C GLU A 81 -11.27 6.87 0.18
N LEU A 82 -11.15 7.86 1.07
CA LEU A 82 -11.20 9.27 0.69
C LEU A 82 -9.88 9.79 0.11
N GLY A 83 -8.74 9.36 0.66
CA GLY A 83 -7.44 10.00 0.42
C GLY A 83 -6.42 9.18 -0.38
N HIS A 84 -6.54 7.86 -0.48
CA HIS A 84 -5.43 7.00 -0.94
C HIS A 84 -5.00 7.30 -2.39
N GLY A 85 -5.89 7.84 -3.22
CA GLY A 85 -5.57 8.26 -4.59
C GLY A 85 -4.59 9.44 -4.67
N HIS A 86 -4.46 10.23 -3.61
CA HIS A 86 -3.56 11.39 -3.51
C HIS A 86 -2.36 11.12 -2.56
N GLY A 87 -2.22 9.89 -2.06
CA GLY A 87 -1.14 9.46 -1.17
C GLY A 87 -1.43 9.59 0.32
N LEU A 88 -0.49 9.15 1.14
CA LEU A 88 -0.68 8.97 2.60
C LEU A 88 -0.90 10.27 3.37
N SER A 89 -0.39 11.40 2.86
CA SER A 89 -0.64 12.71 3.45
C SER A 89 -2.12 13.07 3.44
N GLU A 90 -2.84 12.75 2.36
CA GLU A 90 -4.27 13.04 2.26
C GLU A 90 -5.08 12.11 3.16
N VAL A 91 -4.69 10.83 3.22
CA VAL A 91 -5.26 9.88 4.18
C VAL A 91 -5.10 10.40 5.61
N TRP A 92 -3.92 10.89 5.99
CA TRP A 92 -3.68 11.48 7.30
C TRP A 92 -4.59 12.69 7.57
N TRP A 93 -4.75 13.61 6.61
CA TRP A 93 -5.65 14.75 6.76
C TRP A 93 -7.09 14.30 7.04
N HIS A 94 -7.59 13.30 6.33
CA HIS A 94 -8.92 12.74 6.60
C HIS A 94 -9.00 12.04 7.96
N MET A 95 -7.94 11.34 8.40
CA MET A 95 -7.91 10.74 9.73
C MET A 95 -8.04 11.80 10.82
N VAL A 96 -7.29 12.91 10.72
CA VAL A 96 -7.33 14.03 11.66
C VAL A 96 -8.73 14.66 11.71
N ASP A 97 -9.37 14.86 10.56
CA ASP A 97 -10.72 15.45 10.48
C ASP A 97 -11.80 14.53 11.08
N LEU A 98 -11.67 13.22 10.89
CA LEU A 98 -12.65 12.23 11.38
C LEU A 98 -12.44 11.86 12.86
N GLU A 99 -11.26 12.08 13.42
CA GLU A 99 -10.89 11.66 14.78
C GLU A 99 -11.86 12.12 15.88
N PRO A 100 -12.35 13.38 15.88
CA PRO A 100 -13.30 13.86 16.89
C PRO A 100 -14.62 13.06 16.92
N LEU A 101 -15.02 12.47 15.79
CA LEU A 101 -16.27 11.71 15.66
C LEU A 101 -16.21 10.37 16.41
N ILE A 102 -15.03 9.78 16.56
CA ILE A 102 -14.86 8.53 17.29
C ILE A 102 -14.59 8.75 18.78
N ARG A 103 -14.21 9.96 19.19
CA ARG A 103 -14.09 10.37 20.61
C ARG A 103 -15.40 10.78 21.23
N SER A 104 -16.25 11.51 20.50
CA SER A 104 -17.50 12.09 21.00
C SER A 104 -18.63 11.09 21.30
N LYS A 105 -18.41 9.78 21.11
CA LYS A 105 -19.40 8.71 21.33
C LYS A 105 -18.93 7.62 22.30
N GLN A 106 -18.16 7.97 23.32
CA GLN A 106 -17.83 7.09 24.45
C GLN A 106 -18.63 7.46 25.69
#